data_AF-A0A165SGD4-F1
#
_entry.id   AF-A0A165SGD4-F1
#
_cell.length_a   1.000
_cell.length_b   1.000
_cell.length_c   1.000
_cell.angle_alpha   90.00
_cell.angle_beta   90.00
_cell.angle_gamma   90.00
#
_symmetry.space_group_name_H-M   'P 1'
#
loop_
_entity.id
_entity.type
_entity.pdbx_description
1 polymer ?
#
loop_
_entity_poly.entity_id
_entity_poly.type
_entity_poly.pdbx_seq_one_letter_code
_entity_poly.pdbx_strand_id
1 'polypeptide(L)'
;MDDGVIDWLLDADPAITWQVRRDLLDEPADAVAADRARVATEGWGADLLALQAADGYWGGAVYGERLERDSVMWTLQVLTRFGIDPEASAVVEAIEKVRDGVRWPDDVGGSPFFDGEVEECVNGGVLTFGAFFGVLGEGADRMVERLISQRRSDGGWNCAEPRPTPRSSFDSTLCVLEGLRAYQRATGSTDAALADVIGTGEEYLLDRHLHLRRSTGEVANERYTDFAFPTYWYYDVLRALEHFRANGGPADPRLDPALDLLRSRRAPDGRWPAGPQRPALRAWVLEEAKGDPSRWTTLRALRVLRWAGADAAEGR
;
A
#
# COMPACT_ATOMS: atom_id res chain seq x y z
N MET A 1 0.39 -25.29 -1.04
CA MET A 1 0.96 -24.40 -0.02
C MET A 1 1.47 -25.25 1.12
N ASP A 2 2.64 -24.95 1.70
CA ASP A 2 3.25 -25.75 2.77
C ASP A 2 2.59 -25.42 4.12
N ASP A 3 2.04 -26.43 4.81
CA ASP A 3 1.38 -26.29 6.10
C ASP A 3 2.32 -25.64 7.15
N GLY A 4 3.63 -25.94 7.09
CA GLY A 4 4.62 -25.34 7.98
C GLY A 4 4.85 -23.83 7.78
N VAL A 5 4.57 -23.31 6.57
CA VAL A 5 4.61 -21.87 6.29
C VAL A 5 3.33 -21.19 6.78
N ILE A 6 2.17 -21.85 6.62
CA ILE A 6 0.89 -21.34 7.13
C ILE A 6 0.90 -21.21 8.64
N ASP A 7 1.31 -22.27 9.36
CA ASP A 7 1.36 -22.25 10.83
C ASP A 7 2.28 -21.14 11.36
N TRP A 8 3.42 -20.92 10.68
CA TRP A 8 4.35 -19.84 11.02
C TRP A 8 3.77 -18.43 10.79
N LEU A 9 2.94 -18.26 9.76
CA LEU A 9 2.23 -17.01 9.51
C LEU A 9 1.05 -16.79 10.47
N LEU A 10 0.42 -17.86 10.95
CA LEU A 10 -0.63 -17.80 11.96
C LEU A 10 -0.09 -17.55 13.38
N ASP A 11 1.17 -17.90 13.64
CA ASP A 11 1.93 -17.48 14.83
C ASP A 11 2.57 -16.10 14.61
N ALA A 12 1.73 -15.07 14.46
CA ALA A 12 2.13 -13.70 14.17
C ALA A 12 1.22 -12.66 14.84
N ASP A 13 1.50 -11.38 14.63
CA ASP A 13 0.62 -10.27 15.03
C ASP A 13 -0.78 -10.41 14.40
N PRO A 14 -1.86 -10.01 15.08
CA PRO A 14 -3.21 -10.03 14.52
C PRO A 14 -3.29 -9.37 13.13
N ALA A 15 -2.51 -8.30 12.88
CA ALA A 15 -2.44 -7.63 11.58
C ALA A 15 -2.05 -8.56 10.42
N ILE A 16 -1.38 -9.68 10.69
CA ILE A 16 -1.01 -10.70 9.72
C ILE A 16 -2.03 -11.85 9.74
N THR A 17 -2.40 -12.36 10.92
CA THR A 17 -3.16 -13.61 11.05
C THR A 17 -4.53 -13.54 10.40
N TRP A 18 -5.30 -12.46 10.60
CA TRP A 18 -6.65 -12.36 10.04
C TRP A 18 -6.60 -12.38 8.51
N GLN A 19 -5.53 -11.83 7.96
CA GLN A 19 -5.34 -11.76 6.52
C GLN A 19 -4.82 -13.08 5.93
N VAL A 20 -4.11 -13.92 6.71
CA VAL A 20 -3.77 -15.30 6.32
C VAL A 20 -5.05 -16.12 6.25
N ARG A 21 -5.89 -16.05 7.30
CA ARG A 21 -7.19 -16.73 7.37
C ARG A 21 -8.09 -16.36 6.19
N ARG A 22 -8.16 -15.07 5.86
CA ARG A 22 -8.93 -14.59 4.71
C ARG A 22 -8.35 -15.05 3.38
N ASP A 23 -7.08 -14.74 3.11
CA ASP A 23 -6.56 -14.78 1.74
C ASP A 23 -5.88 -16.10 1.38
N LEU A 24 -5.43 -16.86 2.37
CA LEU A 24 -4.71 -18.13 2.17
C LEU A 24 -5.51 -19.36 2.61
N LEU A 25 -6.47 -19.21 3.53
CA LEU A 25 -7.28 -20.32 4.05
C LEU A 25 -8.77 -20.25 3.69
N ASP A 26 -9.23 -19.15 3.10
CA ASP A 26 -10.64 -18.92 2.74
C ASP A 26 -11.61 -19.14 3.90
N GLU A 27 -11.20 -18.75 5.11
CA GLU A 27 -12.05 -18.90 6.30
C GLU A 27 -13.33 -18.05 6.21
N PRO A 28 -14.41 -18.45 6.89
CA PRO A 28 -15.67 -17.71 6.93
C PRO A 28 -15.50 -16.25 7.35
N ALA A 29 -16.29 -15.37 6.73
CA ALA A 29 -16.17 -13.91 6.89
C ALA A 29 -16.37 -13.44 8.33
N ASP A 30 -17.21 -14.11 9.12
CA ASP A 30 -17.44 -13.84 10.53
C ASP A 30 -16.22 -14.18 11.40
N ALA A 31 -15.58 -15.32 11.16
CA ALA A 31 -14.33 -15.69 11.82
C ALA A 31 -13.19 -14.72 11.47
N VAL A 32 -13.07 -14.35 10.19
CA VAL A 32 -12.10 -13.35 9.73
C VAL A 32 -12.36 -11.97 10.36
N ALA A 33 -13.63 -11.54 10.44
CA ALA A 33 -13.98 -10.26 11.06
C ALA A 33 -13.65 -10.24 12.56
N ALA A 34 -13.91 -11.35 13.27
CA ALA A 34 -13.55 -11.48 14.68
C ALA A 34 -12.02 -11.41 14.90
N ASP A 35 -11.22 -12.04 14.05
CA ASP A 35 -9.76 -11.95 14.14
C ASP A 35 -9.24 -10.56 13.75
N ARG A 36 -9.83 -9.94 12.72
CA ARG A 36 -9.50 -8.57 12.28
C ARG A 36 -9.80 -7.52 13.36
N ALA A 37 -10.88 -7.69 14.12
CA ALA A 37 -11.24 -6.76 15.21
C ALA A 37 -10.16 -6.65 16.29
N ARG A 38 -9.35 -7.72 16.47
CA ARG A 38 -8.24 -7.73 17.44
C ARG A 38 -7.13 -6.75 17.07
N VAL A 39 -6.96 -6.40 15.79
CA VAL A 39 -5.93 -5.44 15.34
C VAL A 39 -6.03 -4.09 16.06
N ALA A 40 -7.23 -3.64 16.42
CA ALA A 40 -7.42 -2.38 17.13
C ALA A 40 -7.17 -2.46 18.64
N THR A 41 -7.02 -3.65 19.21
CA THR A 41 -6.94 -3.88 20.67
C THR A 41 -5.74 -4.70 21.12
N GLU A 42 -5.05 -5.35 20.19
CA GLU A 42 -3.86 -6.18 20.42
C GLU A 42 -2.75 -5.84 19.42
N GLY A 43 -1.50 -6.00 19.86
CA GLY A 43 -0.33 -5.92 18.99
C GLY A 43 -0.10 -4.56 18.34
N TRP A 44 0.52 -4.57 17.16
CA TRP A 44 1.01 -3.35 16.52
C TRP A 44 -0.07 -2.30 16.25
N GLY A 45 -1.29 -2.72 15.89
CA GLY A 45 -2.37 -1.78 15.59
C GLY A 45 -2.83 -1.01 16.83
N ALA A 46 -3.02 -1.71 17.95
CA ALA A 46 -3.37 -1.09 19.23
C ALA A 46 -2.26 -0.17 19.75
N ASP A 47 -1.01 -0.63 19.65
CA ASP A 47 0.14 0.13 20.09
C ASP A 47 0.31 1.43 19.28
N LEU A 48 0.11 1.39 17.96
CA LEU A 48 0.12 2.59 17.13
C LEU A 48 -1.01 3.55 17.50
N LEU A 49 -2.24 3.07 17.72
CA LEU A 49 -3.35 3.93 18.16
C LEU A 49 -3.03 4.63 19.50
N ALA A 50 -2.44 3.91 20.45
CA ALA A 50 -2.07 4.45 21.77
C ALA A 50 -1.02 5.57 21.71
N LEU A 51 -0.25 5.66 20.64
CA LEU A 51 0.77 6.69 20.45
C LEU A 51 0.23 8.03 19.92
N GLN A 52 -1.05 8.10 19.54
CA GLN A 52 -1.65 9.32 19.03
C GLN A 52 -1.74 10.38 20.13
N ALA A 53 -1.28 11.59 19.82
CA ALA A 53 -1.45 12.72 20.70
C ALA A 53 -2.89 13.27 20.66
N ALA A 54 -3.24 14.07 21.67
CA ALA A 54 -4.59 14.63 21.80
C ALA A 54 -4.97 15.60 20.66
N ASP A 55 -3.97 16.16 19.97
CA ASP A 55 -4.13 17.02 18.79
C ASP A 55 -4.34 16.25 17.48
N GLY A 56 -4.38 14.91 17.53
CA GLY A 56 -4.56 14.03 16.38
C GLY A 56 -3.27 13.62 15.67
N TYR A 57 -2.12 14.18 16.06
CA TYR A 57 -0.84 13.85 15.45
C TYR A 57 -0.24 12.57 16.01
N TRP A 58 0.49 11.86 15.15
CA TRP A 58 1.59 10.99 15.53
C TRP A 58 2.89 11.71 15.20
N GLY A 59 3.92 11.55 16.05
CA GLY A 59 5.26 12.12 15.78
C GLY A 59 5.34 13.65 15.78
N GLY A 60 4.23 14.36 15.99
CA GLY A 60 4.15 15.82 15.91
C GLY A 60 4.32 16.37 14.49
N ALA A 61 4.14 15.54 13.44
CA ALA A 61 4.28 15.97 12.05
C ALA A 61 3.28 15.25 11.13
N VAL A 62 2.89 15.90 10.02
CA VAL A 62 1.99 15.29 9.01
C VAL A 62 2.72 14.28 8.14
N TYR A 63 3.77 14.73 7.45
CA TYR A 63 4.58 13.87 6.57
C TYR A 63 5.88 13.44 7.24
N GLY A 64 6.52 14.38 7.95
CA GLY A 64 7.73 14.19 8.75
C GLY A 64 9.00 14.01 7.89
N GLU A 65 10.00 14.87 8.10
CA GLU A 65 11.35 14.69 7.52
C GLU A 65 12.21 13.71 8.33
N ARG A 66 11.74 13.35 9.54
CA ARG A 66 12.46 12.51 10.49
C ARG A 66 12.64 11.10 9.94
N LEU A 67 13.81 10.53 10.22
CA LEU A 67 14.06 9.12 9.96
C LEU A 67 13.02 8.25 10.66
N GLU A 68 12.46 8.61 11.82
CA GLU A 68 11.56 7.76 12.61
C GLU A 68 10.19 7.43 11.97
N ARG A 69 9.86 8.02 10.80
CA ARG A 69 8.63 7.74 10.01
C ARG A 69 7.36 7.63 10.87
N ASP A 70 7.27 8.39 11.95
CA ASP A 70 6.21 8.34 12.95
C ASP A 70 5.14 9.41 12.78
N SER A 71 5.07 9.96 11.58
CA SER A 71 4.11 11.01 11.22
C SER A 71 2.71 10.44 10.96
N VAL A 72 1.74 11.33 10.85
CA VAL A 72 0.34 10.98 10.51
C VAL A 72 0.27 10.20 9.20
N MET A 73 0.97 10.65 8.15
CA MET A 73 0.99 10.02 6.83
C MET A 73 1.41 8.55 6.88
N TRP A 74 2.51 8.26 7.58
CA TRP A 74 3.07 6.91 7.63
C TRP A 74 2.32 6.00 8.60
N THR A 75 1.82 6.56 9.70
CA THR A 75 1.00 5.80 10.65
C THR A 75 -0.31 5.36 10.00
N LEU A 76 -1.02 6.26 9.31
CA LEU A 76 -2.25 5.92 8.60
C LEU A 76 -1.99 4.92 7.46
N GLN A 77 -0.85 5.02 6.78
CA GLN A 77 -0.47 4.03 5.79
C GLN A 77 -0.35 2.63 6.40
N VAL A 78 0.37 2.51 7.52
CA VAL A 78 0.58 1.20 8.16
C VAL A 78 -0.70 0.65 8.76
N LEU A 79 -1.52 1.47 9.43
CA LEU A 79 -2.84 1.06 9.91
C LEU A 79 -3.74 0.55 8.76
N THR A 80 -3.68 1.20 7.60
CA THR A 80 -4.38 0.74 6.38
C THR A 80 -3.83 -0.61 5.90
N ARG A 81 -2.51 -0.84 5.95
CA ARG A 81 -1.88 -2.12 5.53
C ARG A 81 -2.08 -3.26 6.52
N PHE A 82 -2.21 -2.96 7.81
CA PHE A 82 -2.72 -3.90 8.81
C PHE A 82 -4.18 -4.28 8.54
N GLY A 83 -4.87 -3.46 7.74
CA GLY A 83 -6.29 -3.49 7.52
C GLY A 83 -7.03 -3.49 8.84
N ILE A 84 -6.67 -2.56 9.72
CA ILE A 84 -7.41 -2.32 10.96
C ILE A 84 -8.89 -2.11 10.66
N ASP A 85 -9.78 -2.49 11.58
CA ASP A 85 -11.22 -2.27 11.39
C ASP A 85 -11.56 -0.76 11.47
N PRO A 86 -12.00 -0.10 10.38
CA PRO A 86 -12.30 1.32 10.39
C PRO A 86 -13.51 1.68 11.27
N GLU A 87 -14.35 0.70 11.63
CA GLU A 87 -15.55 0.91 12.46
C GLU A 87 -15.27 0.71 13.95
N ALA A 88 -14.09 0.21 14.33
CA ALA A 88 -13.71 0.07 15.73
C ALA A 88 -13.66 1.45 16.42
N SER A 89 -14.25 1.56 17.61
CA SER A 89 -14.43 2.87 18.28
C SER A 89 -13.12 3.63 18.47
N ALA A 90 -12.03 2.96 18.85
CA ALA A 90 -10.71 3.59 19.01
C ALA A 90 -10.15 4.12 17.67
N VAL A 91 -10.47 3.46 16.55
CA VAL A 91 -10.06 3.89 15.21
C VAL A 91 -10.90 5.08 14.77
N VAL A 92 -12.22 5.03 14.95
CA VAL A 92 -13.12 6.15 14.66
C VAL A 92 -12.66 7.41 15.41
N GLU A 93 -12.44 7.31 16.72
CA GLU A 93 -11.94 8.43 17.54
C GLU A 93 -10.59 8.96 17.04
N ALA A 94 -9.67 8.07 16.65
CA ALA A 94 -8.37 8.47 16.15
C ALA A 94 -8.47 9.22 14.81
N ILE A 95 -9.31 8.74 13.90
CA ILE A 95 -9.53 9.36 12.59
C ILE A 95 -10.27 10.69 12.71
N GLU A 96 -11.22 10.82 13.64
CA GLU A 96 -11.88 12.09 13.94
C GLU A 96 -10.87 13.15 14.41
N LYS A 97 -9.94 12.80 15.29
CA LYS A 97 -8.86 13.73 15.69
C LYS A 97 -7.97 14.14 14.52
N VAL A 98 -7.67 13.23 13.59
CA VAL A 98 -6.92 13.59 12.37
C VAL A 98 -7.74 14.57 11.52
N ARG A 99 -9.00 14.25 11.25
CA ARG A 99 -9.90 15.08 10.44
C ARG A 99 -10.02 16.50 11.00
N ASP A 100 -10.15 16.62 12.32
CA ASP A 100 -10.49 17.88 12.97
C ASP A 100 -9.24 18.68 13.40
N GLY A 101 -8.12 18.00 13.70
CA GLY A 101 -6.91 18.59 14.28
C GLY A 101 -5.70 18.68 13.36
N VAL A 102 -5.56 17.79 12.37
CA VAL A 102 -4.32 17.70 11.57
C VAL A 102 -4.42 18.53 10.29
N ARG A 103 -3.43 19.41 10.10
CA ARG A 103 -3.29 20.26 8.92
C ARG A 103 -1.92 20.12 8.28
N TRP A 104 -1.90 20.13 6.95
CA TRP A 104 -0.69 20.30 6.16
C TRP A 104 0.01 21.61 6.52
N PRO A 105 1.35 21.68 6.50
CA PRO A 105 2.08 22.93 6.70
C PRO A 105 1.64 24.04 5.73
N ASP A 106 1.72 25.29 6.17
CA ASP A 106 1.24 26.46 5.38
C ASP A 106 1.97 26.61 4.03
N ASP A 107 3.24 26.22 3.97
CA ASP A 107 4.07 26.26 2.76
C ASP A 107 3.71 25.20 1.72
N VAL A 108 2.91 24.20 2.10
CA VAL A 108 2.33 23.20 1.18
C VAL A 108 0.80 23.25 1.10
N GLY A 109 0.17 24.26 1.69
CA GLY A 109 -1.23 24.61 1.47
C GLY A 109 -2.09 24.88 2.71
N GLY A 110 -1.65 24.50 3.92
CA GLY A 110 -2.41 24.76 5.16
C GLY A 110 -3.76 24.01 5.28
N SER A 111 -4.05 23.12 4.33
CA SER A 111 -5.31 22.38 4.21
C SER A 111 -5.48 21.36 5.34
N PRO A 112 -6.73 21.02 5.71
CA PRO A 112 -7.00 19.82 6.51
C PRO A 112 -6.36 18.57 5.88
N PHE A 113 -5.94 17.61 6.71
CA PHE A 113 -5.21 16.43 6.22
C PHE A 113 -5.90 15.73 5.04
N PHE A 114 -7.21 15.44 5.17
CA PHE A 114 -8.00 14.72 4.17
C PHE A 114 -8.39 15.58 2.95
N ASP A 115 -8.02 16.86 2.92
CA ASP A 115 -8.17 17.72 1.73
C ASP A 115 -6.94 17.64 0.81
N GLY A 116 -5.92 16.87 1.20
CA GLY A 116 -4.69 16.69 0.45
C GLY A 116 -3.79 17.93 0.43
N GLU A 117 -2.71 17.82 -0.33
CA GLU A 117 -1.72 18.87 -0.56
C GLU A 117 -1.38 18.97 -2.06
N VAL A 118 -0.15 19.33 -2.44
CA VAL A 118 0.25 19.58 -3.82
C VAL A 118 0.79 18.36 -4.58
N GLU A 119 1.57 17.47 -3.94
CA GLU A 119 2.24 16.36 -4.63
C GLU A 119 1.28 15.21 -4.98
N GLU A 120 1.43 14.68 -6.19
CA GLU A 120 0.59 13.61 -6.75
C GLU A 120 0.61 12.35 -5.88
N CYS A 121 1.81 11.92 -5.48
CA CYS A 121 2.07 10.72 -4.69
C CYS A 121 1.50 10.83 -3.27
N VAL A 122 1.54 12.02 -2.69
CA VAL A 122 0.98 12.29 -1.36
C VAL A 122 -0.54 12.26 -1.42
N ASN A 123 -1.14 12.96 -2.38
CA ASN A 123 -2.59 12.94 -2.61
C ASN A 123 -3.12 11.53 -2.90
N GLY A 124 -2.37 10.71 -3.64
CA GLY A 124 -2.69 9.29 -3.82
C GLY A 124 -2.76 8.50 -2.49
N GLY A 125 -1.81 8.75 -1.59
CA GLY A 125 -1.83 8.19 -0.24
C GLY A 125 -3.02 8.68 0.61
N VAL A 126 -3.25 10.00 0.65
CA VAL A 126 -4.38 10.58 1.39
C VAL A 126 -5.72 10.05 0.89
N LEU A 127 -5.90 9.94 -0.44
CA LEU A 127 -7.11 9.35 -1.02
C LEU A 127 -7.30 7.88 -0.61
N THR A 128 -6.21 7.11 -0.54
CA THR A 128 -6.27 5.73 -0.05
C THR A 128 -6.78 5.69 1.40
N PHE A 129 -6.28 6.57 2.27
CA PHE A 129 -6.68 6.60 3.67
C PHE A 129 -8.12 7.10 3.83
N GLY A 130 -8.49 8.18 3.13
CA GLY A 130 -9.86 8.71 3.14
C GLY A 130 -10.87 7.66 2.68
N ALA A 131 -10.56 6.92 1.61
CA ALA A 131 -11.40 5.82 1.14
C ALA A 131 -11.47 4.65 2.13
N PHE A 132 -10.35 4.31 2.80
CA PHE A 132 -10.30 3.20 3.74
C PHE A 132 -11.04 3.49 5.06
N PHE A 133 -10.88 4.70 5.60
CA PHE A 133 -11.47 5.13 6.88
C PHE A 133 -12.83 5.83 6.72
N GLY A 134 -13.37 5.92 5.50
CA GLY A 134 -14.68 6.54 5.25
C GLY A 134 -14.69 8.07 5.37
N VAL A 135 -13.52 8.73 5.25
CA VAL A 135 -13.41 10.20 5.23
C VAL A 135 -13.29 10.68 3.79
N LEU A 136 -14.44 10.73 3.12
CA LEU A 136 -14.59 11.24 1.75
C LEU A 136 -15.44 12.52 1.75
N GLY A 137 -15.40 13.26 0.64
CA GLY A 137 -16.13 14.52 0.46
C GLY A 137 -15.40 15.45 -0.50
N GLU A 138 -15.68 16.76 -0.42
CA GLU A 138 -15.15 17.75 -1.36
C GLU A 138 -13.60 17.74 -1.45
N GLY A 139 -12.90 17.46 -0.35
CA GLY A 139 -11.45 17.31 -0.33
C GLY A 139 -10.97 16.16 -1.23
N ALA A 140 -11.63 15.01 -1.13
CA ALA A 140 -11.35 13.86 -1.98
C ALA A 140 -11.69 14.14 -3.45
N ASP A 141 -12.82 14.79 -3.71
CA ASP A 141 -13.25 15.15 -5.07
C ASP A 141 -12.23 16.07 -5.75
N ARG A 142 -11.74 17.09 -5.04
CA ARG A 142 -10.69 17.99 -5.52
C ARG A 142 -9.38 17.26 -5.78
N MET A 143 -8.97 16.34 -4.91
CA MET A 143 -7.78 15.52 -5.14
C MET A 143 -7.93 14.67 -6.40
N VAL A 144 -9.09 14.05 -6.61
CA VAL A 144 -9.37 13.25 -7.82
C VAL A 144 -9.32 14.11 -9.08
N GLU A 145 -10.00 15.26 -9.09
CA GLU A 145 -9.95 16.20 -10.22
C GLU A 145 -8.52 16.64 -10.52
N ARG A 146 -7.77 16.98 -9.48
CA ARG A 146 -6.36 17.38 -9.59
C ARG A 146 -5.52 16.28 -10.22
N LEU A 147 -5.61 15.05 -9.70
CA LEU A 147 -4.85 13.91 -10.21
C LEU A 147 -5.23 13.56 -11.65
N ILE A 148 -6.50 13.68 -12.05
CA ILE A 148 -6.92 13.52 -13.45
C ILE A 148 -6.22 14.57 -14.32
N SER A 149 -6.18 15.82 -13.89
CA SER A 149 -5.54 16.92 -14.64
C SER A 149 -4.01 16.83 -14.70
N GLN A 150 -3.38 16.23 -13.69
CA GLN A 150 -1.92 16.06 -13.59
C GLN A 150 -1.39 14.84 -14.35
N ARG A 151 -2.26 13.99 -14.91
CA ARG A 151 -1.85 12.84 -15.72
C ARG A 151 -0.94 13.31 -16.87
N ARG A 152 0.20 12.65 -17.02
CA ARG A 152 1.17 12.94 -18.08
C ARG A 152 0.82 12.22 -19.38
N SER A 153 1.46 12.63 -20.47
CA SER A 153 1.20 12.07 -21.81
C SER A 153 1.57 10.59 -21.96
N ASP A 154 2.39 10.03 -21.07
CA ASP A 154 2.70 8.60 -21.02
C ASP A 154 1.79 7.80 -20.07
N GLY A 155 0.73 8.43 -19.55
CA GLY A 155 -0.31 7.81 -18.71
C GLY A 155 -0.03 7.85 -17.21
N GLY A 156 1.21 8.10 -16.79
CA GLY A 156 1.59 8.11 -15.38
C GLY A 156 1.61 9.49 -14.72
N TRP A 157 2.25 9.57 -13.55
CA TRP A 157 2.42 10.78 -12.74
C TRP A 157 3.87 10.97 -12.28
N ASN A 158 4.19 12.19 -11.86
CA ASN A 158 5.42 12.54 -11.15
C ASN A 158 5.17 13.64 -10.13
N CYS A 159 5.60 13.38 -8.89
CA CYS A 159 5.85 14.40 -7.89
C CYS A 159 6.98 15.35 -8.34
N ALA A 160 7.03 16.55 -7.77
CA ALA A 160 7.93 17.64 -8.15
C ALA A 160 9.37 17.13 -8.35
N GLU A 161 9.82 17.23 -9.59
CA GLU A 161 11.11 16.68 -9.99
C GLU A 161 12.23 17.70 -9.79
N PRO A 162 13.38 17.32 -9.20
CA PRO A 162 14.56 18.17 -9.17
C PRO A 162 15.14 18.44 -10.58
N ARG A 163 14.80 17.60 -11.57
CA ARG A 163 15.26 17.69 -12.95
C ARG A 163 14.13 17.33 -13.91
N PRO A 164 13.78 18.18 -14.90
CA PRO A 164 12.70 17.88 -15.83
C PRO A 164 12.97 16.60 -16.63
N THR A 165 12.12 15.59 -16.48
CA THR A 165 12.02 14.43 -17.36
C THR A 165 10.66 14.41 -18.04
N PRO A 166 10.56 14.01 -19.32
CA PRO A 166 9.27 13.82 -19.99
C PRO A 166 8.55 12.52 -19.54
N ARG A 167 9.20 11.67 -18.73
CA ARG A 167 8.72 10.35 -18.34
C ARG A 167 8.18 10.35 -16.91
N SER A 168 7.00 9.80 -16.71
CA SER A 168 6.43 9.49 -15.39
C SER A 168 7.34 8.55 -14.58
N SER A 169 7.15 8.49 -13.26
CA SER A 169 7.87 7.61 -12.34
C SER A 169 6.98 6.48 -11.85
N PHE A 170 7.60 5.34 -11.55
CA PHE A 170 6.91 4.20 -10.97
C PHE A 170 6.35 4.53 -9.57
N ASP A 171 7.14 5.17 -8.71
CA ASP A 171 6.76 5.50 -7.33
C ASP A 171 5.51 6.40 -7.29
N SER A 172 5.51 7.50 -8.05
CA SER A 172 4.36 8.43 -8.05
C SER A 172 3.15 7.79 -8.71
N THR A 173 3.33 7.13 -9.85
CA THR A 173 2.24 6.47 -10.57
C THR A 173 1.53 5.43 -9.72
N LEU A 174 2.27 4.57 -9.00
CA LEU A 174 1.65 3.56 -8.15
C LEU A 174 0.91 4.19 -6.96
N CYS A 175 1.46 5.21 -6.30
CA CYS A 175 0.78 5.89 -5.20
C CYS A 175 -0.55 6.51 -5.66
N VAL A 176 -0.57 7.15 -6.84
CA VAL A 176 -1.79 7.73 -7.42
C VAL A 176 -2.80 6.64 -7.79
N LEU A 177 -2.36 5.56 -8.45
CA LEU A 177 -3.24 4.47 -8.83
C LEU A 177 -3.91 3.79 -7.63
N GLU A 178 -3.16 3.56 -6.54
CA GLU A 178 -3.71 3.01 -5.29
C GLU A 178 -4.81 3.92 -4.75
N GLY A 179 -4.59 5.25 -4.71
CA GLY A 179 -5.56 6.25 -4.28
C GLY A 179 -6.81 6.31 -5.14
N LEU A 180 -6.65 6.42 -6.46
CA LEU A 180 -7.77 6.50 -7.39
C LEU A 180 -8.61 5.22 -7.40
N ARG A 181 -7.98 4.04 -7.33
CA ARG A 181 -8.70 2.76 -7.22
C ARG A 181 -9.41 2.62 -5.88
N ALA A 182 -8.80 3.06 -4.78
CA ALA A 182 -9.46 3.05 -3.47
C ALA A 182 -10.71 3.95 -3.47
N TYR A 183 -10.58 5.18 -3.98
CA TYR A 183 -11.69 6.12 -4.15
C TYR A 183 -12.79 5.54 -5.05
N GLN A 184 -12.43 4.99 -6.22
CA GLN A 184 -13.38 4.38 -7.16
C GLN A 184 -14.20 3.27 -6.50
N ARG A 185 -13.56 2.38 -5.73
CA ARG A 185 -14.24 1.29 -5.02
C ARG A 185 -15.14 1.81 -3.90
N ALA A 186 -14.66 2.74 -3.09
CA ALA A 186 -15.40 3.27 -1.95
C ALA A 186 -16.66 4.06 -2.37
N THR A 187 -16.61 4.75 -3.51
CA THR A 187 -17.72 5.55 -4.03
C THR A 187 -18.62 4.81 -5.02
N GLY A 188 -18.15 3.69 -5.58
CA GLY A 188 -18.82 3.02 -6.71
C GLY A 188 -18.82 3.89 -7.98
N SER A 189 -17.89 4.83 -8.11
CA SER A 189 -17.87 5.79 -9.22
C SER A 189 -17.73 5.10 -10.58
N THR A 190 -18.61 5.48 -11.51
CA THR A 190 -18.59 5.08 -12.93
C THR A 190 -18.09 6.21 -13.83
N ASP A 191 -17.40 7.20 -13.28
CA ASP A 191 -16.87 8.33 -14.05
C ASP A 191 -15.86 7.85 -15.10
N ALA A 192 -16.09 8.24 -16.36
CA ALA A 192 -15.30 7.78 -17.49
C ALA A 192 -13.88 8.38 -17.49
N ALA A 193 -13.70 9.62 -17.02
CA ALA A 193 -12.39 10.24 -16.92
C ALA A 193 -11.55 9.58 -15.83
N LEU A 194 -12.16 9.26 -14.68
CA LEU A 194 -11.52 8.48 -13.62
C LEU A 194 -11.09 7.09 -14.13
N ALA A 195 -12.00 6.38 -14.82
CA ALA A 195 -11.70 5.07 -15.38
C ALA A 195 -10.57 5.14 -16.44
N ASP A 196 -10.57 6.17 -17.29
CA ASP A 196 -9.54 6.42 -18.30
C ASP A 196 -8.16 6.66 -17.68
N VAL A 197 -8.04 7.57 -16.71
CA VAL A 197 -6.74 7.87 -16.10
C VAL A 197 -6.17 6.65 -15.37
N ILE A 198 -7.02 5.91 -14.64
CA ILE A 198 -6.63 4.67 -13.98
C ILE A 198 -6.11 3.65 -15.01
N GLY A 199 -6.85 3.43 -16.10
CA GLY A 199 -6.47 2.50 -17.14
C GLY A 199 -5.13 2.85 -17.80
N THR A 200 -4.92 4.12 -18.14
CA THR A 200 -3.66 4.58 -18.75
C THR A 200 -2.46 4.53 -17.80
N GLY A 201 -2.69 4.75 -16.50
CA GLY A 201 -1.64 4.60 -15.49
C GLY A 201 -1.25 3.16 -15.23
N GLU A 202 -2.22 2.25 -15.20
CA GLU A 202 -1.97 0.81 -15.12
C GLU A 202 -1.22 0.32 -16.37
N GLU A 203 -1.61 0.79 -17.55
CA GLU A 203 -0.91 0.51 -18.80
C GLU A 203 0.54 1.01 -18.78
N TYR A 204 0.81 2.19 -18.20
CA TYR A 204 2.19 2.68 -18.01
C TYR A 204 3.07 1.67 -17.26
N LEU A 205 2.53 1.00 -16.22
CA LEU A 205 3.24 -0.02 -15.44
C LEU A 205 3.34 -1.34 -16.21
N LEU A 206 2.28 -1.76 -16.89
CA LEU A 206 2.22 -3.02 -17.66
C LEU A 206 3.16 -3.01 -18.87
N ASP A 207 3.25 -1.89 -19.59
CA ASP A 207 4.22 -1.65 -20.69
C ASP A 207 5.69 -1.79 -20.27
N ARG A 208 5.92 -1.79 -18.95
CA ARG A 208 7.22 -1.88 -18.31
C ARG A 208 7.37 -3.18 -17.51
N HIS A 209 6.43 -4.12 -17.63
CA HIS A 209 6.43 -5.36 -16.85
C HIS A 209 6.68 -5.12 -15.35
N LEU A 210 6.15 -4.01 -14.84
CA LEU A 210 6.33 -3.47 -13.48
C LEU A 210 7.76 -3.04 -13.07
N HIS A 211 8.83 -3.44 -13.76
CA HIS A 211 10.19 -3.12 -13.30
C HIS A 211 11.23 -2.93 -14.38
N LEU A 212 10.85 -3.07 -15.65
CA LEU A 212 11.75 -2.96 -16.78
C LEU A 212 11.64 -1.59 -17.44
N ARG A 213 12.73 -1.16 -18.08
CA ARG A 213 12.72 0.00 -18.96
C ARG A 213 12.04 -0.40 -20.25
N ARG A 214 11.00 0.35 -20.64
CA ARG A 214 10.33 0.15 -21.94
C ARG A 214 11.31 0.19 -23.12
N SER A 215 12.39 0.98 -23.03
CA SER A 215 13.35 1.17 -24.13
C SER A 215 14.41 0.08 -24.26
N THR A 216 14.86 -0.51 -23.14
CA THR A 216 16.00 -1.45 -23.15
C THR A 216 15.62 -2.85 -22.66
N GLY A 217 14.48 -3.02 -21.99
CA GLY A 217 14.11 -4.27 -21.34
C GLY A 217 14.91 -4.57 -20.07
N GLU A 218 15.87 -3.71 -19.69
CA GLU A 218 16.67 -3.86 -18.47
C GLU A 218 15.89 -3.40 -17.24
N VAL A 219 16.32 -3.82 -16.06
CA VAL A 219 15.76 -3.34 -14.78
C VAL A 219 15.85 -1.81 -14.70
N ALA A 220 14.70 -1.17 -14.47
CA ALA A 220 14.58 0.29 -14.41
C ALA A 220 15.32 0.87 -13.20
N ASN A 221 15.20 0.20 -12.07
CA ASN A 221 15.88 0.52 -10.82
C ASN A 221 16.04 -0.75 -9.97
N GLU A 222 17.27 -1.08 -9.57
CA GLU A 222 17.58 -2.27 -8.77
C GLU A 222 16.76 -2.35 -7.47
N ARG A 223 16.42 -1.18 -6.87
CA ARG A 223 15.58 -1.11 -5.66
C ARG A 223 14.21 -1.77 -5.86
N TYR A 224 13.66 -1.81 -7.07
CA TYR A 224 12.34 -2.38 -7.29
C TYR A 224 12.31 -3.90 -7.07
N THR A 225 13.48 -4.54 -7.04
CA THR A 225 13.66 -5.99 -6.84
C THR A 225 13.84 -6.38 -5.37
N ASP A 226 13.87 -5.40 -4.46
CA ASP A 226 13.99 -5.55 -3.01
C ASP A 226 12.60 -5.35 -2.36
N PHE A 227 11.95 -6.44 -1.93
CA PHE A 227 10.58 -6.38 -1.37
C PHE A 227 10.60 -5.88 0.08
N ALA A 228 10.11 -4.68 0.32
CA ALA A 228 10.14 -4.06 1.64
C ALA A 228 8.75 -3.98 2.27
N PHE A 229 8.73 -3.93 3.60
CA PHE A 229 7.57 -3.55 4.38
C PHE A 229 8.01 -2.75 5.63
N PRO A 230 7.27 -1.70 6.01
CA PRO A 230 6.30 -0.97 5.18
C PRO A 230 6.96 -0.35 3.94
N THR A 231 6.17 -0.16 2.88
CA THR A 231 6.70 0.39 1.62
C THR A 231 6.80 1.91 1.63
N TYR A 232 5.99 2.62 2.43
CA TYR A 232 5.86 4.08 2.33
C TYR A 232 5.51 4.49 0.90
N TRP A 233 6.10 5.57 0.37
CA TRP A 233 5.93 5.96 -1.02
C TRP A 233 6.76 5.11 -1.99
N TYR A 234 7.71 4.31 -1.48
CA TYR A 234 8.62 3.55 -2.32
C TYR A 234 7.89 2.49 -3.13
N TYR A 235 8.28 2.41 -4.40
CA TYR A 235 7.94 1.33 -5.30
C TYR A 235 8.80 0.09 -5.04
N ASP A 236 8.15 -1.06 -5.00
CA ASP A 236 8.73 -2.36 -5.29
C ASP A 236 7.75 -3.20 -6.12
N VAL A 237 8.26 -4.23 -6.79
CA VAL A 237 7.45 -5.08 -7.68
C VAL A 237 6.32 -5.77 -6.92
N LEU A 238 6.55 -6.19 -5.67
CA LEU A 238 5.54 -6.88 -4.88
C LEU A 238 4.36 -5.95 -4.53
N ARG A 239 4.60 -4.66 -4.28
CA ARG A 239 3.54 -3.65 -4.06
C ARG A 239 2.71 -3.44 -5.31
N ALA A 240 3.35 -3.38 -6.47
CA ALA A 240 2.64 -3.25 -7.73
C ALA A 240 1.84 -4.51 -8.08
N LEU A 241 2.40 -5.71 -7.85
CA LEU A 241 1.65 -6.96 -8.02
C LEU A 241 0.44 -7.03 -7.07
N GLU A 242 0.58 -6.60 -5.82
CA GLU A 242 -0.53 -6.49 -4.87
C GLU A 242 -1.62 -5.51 -5.35
N HIS A 243 -1.26 -4.40 -6.00
CA HIS A 243 -2.23 -3.48 -6.62
C HIS A 243 -3.05 -4.19 -7.71
N PHE A 244 -2.40 -4.87 -8.65
CA PHE A 244 -3.10 -5.61 -9.70
C PHE A 244 -3.94 -6.76 -9.13
N ARG A 245 -3.42 -7.49 -8.14
CA ARG A 245 -4.16 -8.53 -7.41
C ARG A 245 -5.43 -8.00 -6.75
N ALA A 246 -5.35 -6.84 -6.11
CA ALA A 246 -6.48 -6.22 -5.41
C ALA A 246 -7.60 -5.75 -6.35
N ASN A 247 -7.32 -5.56 -7.64
CA ASN A 247 -8.34 -5.25 -8.64
C ASN A 247 -9.17 -6.49 -9.03
N GLY A 248 -8.71 -7.71 -8.69
CA GLY A 248 -9.36 -8.96 -9.05
C GLY A 248 -9.21 -9.31 -10.53
N GLY A 249 -9.99 -10.28 -11.00
CA GLY A 249 -9.92 -10.79 -12.38
C GLY A 249 -8.65 -11.63 -12.64
N PRO A 250 -8.48 -12.12 -13.88
CA PRO A 250 -7.28 -12.87 -14.27
C PRO A 250 -6.04 -11.95 -14.34
N ALA A 251 -4.88 -12.49 -13.99
CA ALA A 251 -3.61 -11.78 -14.13
C ALA A 251 -3.31 -11.48 -15.62
N ASP A 252 -2.90 -10.23 -15.91
CA ASP A 252 -2.43 -9.84 -17.24
C ASP A 252 -1.10 -10.58 -17.55
N PRO A 253 -0.94 -11.26 -18.71
CA PRO A 253 0.28 -11.98 -19.05
C PRO A 253 1.56 -11.13 -19.00
N ARG A 254 1.46 -9.81 -19.15
CA ARG A 254 2.62 -8.90 -19.03
C ARG A 254 3.18 -8.83 -17.61
N LEU A 255 2.46 -9.36 -16.62
CA LEU A 255 2.95 -9.51 -15.25
C LEU A 255 3.92 -10.69 -15.09
N ASP A 256 4.02 -11.60 -16.06
CA ASP A 256 4.86 -12.80 -15.95
C ASP A 256 6.32 -12.52 -15.55
N PRO A 257 7.03 -11.52 -16.13
CA PRO A 257 8.40 -11.22 -15.70
C PRO A 257 8.49 -10.78 -14.22
N ALA A 258 7.48 -10.06 -13.73
CA ALA A 258 7.40 -9.64 -12.33
C ALA A 258 7.05 -10.82 -11.40
N LEU A 259 6.18 -11.73 -11.84
CA LEU A 259 5.84 -12.95 -11.13
C LEU A 259 7.04 -13.91 -11.07
N ASP A 260 7.83 -14.01 -12.13
CA ASP A 260 9.06 -14.81 -12.16
C ASP A 260 10.12 -14.25 -11.21
N LEU A 261 10.28 -12.93 -11.17
CA LEU A 261 11.11 -12.26 -10.16
C LEU A 261 10.61 -12.63 -8.75
N LEU A 262 9.31 -12.54 -8.48
CA LEU A 262 8.73 -12.91 -7.18
C LEU A 262 9.05 -14.36 -6.82
N ARG A 263 8.84 -15.31 -7.74
CA ARG A 263 9.15 -16.74 -7.54
C ARG A 263 10.63 -16.97 -7.27
N SER A 264 11.52 -16.31 -8.00
CA SER A 264 12.98 -16.46 -7.85
C SER A 264 13.51 -16.01 -6.48
N ARG A 265 12.74 -15.20 -5.74
CA ARG A 265 13.06 -14.74 -4.39
C ARG A 265 12.56 -15.67 -3.29
N ARG A 266 11.76 -16.70 -3.61
CA ARG A 266 11.31 -17.71 -2.63
C ARG A 266 12.53 -18.52 -2.15
N ALA A 267 12.77 -18.53 -0.85
CA ALA A 267 13.81 -19.33 -0.24
C ALA A 267 13.42 -20.83 -0.22
N PRO A 268 14.38 -21.76 -0.03
CA PRO A 268 14.10 -23.20 0.00
C PRO A 268 13.10 -23.64 1.09
N ASP A 269 12.93 -22.85 2.14
CA ASP A 269 11.94 -23.07 3.22
C ASP A 269 10.53 -22.53 2.86
N GLY A 270 10.33 -22.10 1.61
CA GLY A 270 9.05 -21.60 1.11
C GLY A 270 8.73 -20.15 1.49
N ARG A 271 9.61 -19.47 2.23
CA ARG A 271 9.42 -18.11 2.73
C ARG A 271 10.16 -17.09 1.87
N TRP A 272 9.82 -15.81 2.01
CA TRP A 272 10.53 -14.72 1.36
C TRP A 272 11.37 -13.94 2.35
N PRO A 273 12.61 -13.58 2.00
CA PRO A 273 13.45 -12.76 2.84
C PRO A 273 12.93 -11.31 2.90
N ALA A 274 13.12 -10.66 4.05
CA ALA A 274 12.88 -9.24 4.20
C ALA A 274 13.81 -8.44 3.28
N GLY A 275 13.27 -7.41 2.62
CA GLY A 275 14.04 -6.39 1.94
C GLY A 275 14.75 -5.43 2.90
N PRO A 276 15.28 -4.30 2.39
CA PRO A 276 15.90 -3.29 3.23
C PRO A 276 14.87 -2.71 4.20
N GLN A 277 15.18 -2.80 5.50
CA GLN A 277 14.39 -2.12 6.52
C GLN A 277 14.35 -0.63 6.22
N ARG A 278 13.14 -0.12 6.05
CA ARG A 278 12.89 1.32 6.04
C ARG A 278 12.66 1.73 7.49
N PRO A 279 13.04 2.96 7.86
CA PRO A 279 12.98 3.34 9.25
C PRO A 279 11.60 3.06 9.85
N ALA A 280 11.63 2.42 11.01
CA ALA A 280 10.49 1.99 11.77
C ALA A 280 9.71 3.17 12.33
N LEU A 281 8.37 3.14 12.24
CA LEU A 281 7.44 3.96 13.02
C LEU A 281 7.90 3.97 14.49
N ARG A 282 8.57 5.04 14.95
CA ARG A 282 9.12 5.14 16.33
C ARG A 282 9.95 3.94 16.82
N ALA A 283 10.82 3.38 15.97
CA ALA A 283 11.67 2.22 16.31
C ALA A 283 10.94 0.87 16.50
N TRP A 284 9.65 0.78 16.14
CA TRP A 284 8.93 -0.49 16.03
C TRP A 284 9.43 -1.33 14.85
N VAL A 285 10.07 -2.45 15.13
CA VAL A 285 10.51 -3.40 14.10
C VAL A 285 9.29 -4.19 13.61
N LEU A 286 8.62 -3.67 12.59
CA LEU A 286 7.48 -4.33 11.92
C LEU A 286 7.91 -5.43 10.95
N GLU A 287 9.21 -5.54 10.69
CA GLU A 287 9.78 -6.42 9.69
C GLU A 287 11.16 -6.88 10.14
N GLU A 288 11.50 -8.14 9.84
CA GLU A 288 12.80 -8.73 10.17
C GLU A 288 13.98 -8.02 9.50
N ALA A 289 15.21 -8.34 9.92
CA ALA A 289 16.40 -7.79 9.30
C ALA A 289 16.53 -8.23 7.83
N LYS A 290 17.14 -7.40 6.98
CA LYS A 290 17.29 -7.70 5.55
C LYS A 290 17.93 -9.08 5.34
N GLY A 291 17.24 -9.95 4.62
CA GLY A 291 17.67 -11.32 4.33
C GLY A 291 17.02 -12.39 5.20
N ASP A 292 16.48 -12.05 6.37
CA ASP A 292 15.79 -12.99 7.25
C ASP A 292 14.36 -13.26 6.76
N PRO A 293 13.76 -14.43 7.08
CA PRO A 293 12.39 -14.75 6.64
C PRO A 293 11.36 -13.74 7.13
N SER A 294 10.70 -13.05 6.21
CA SER A 294 9.71 -12.00 6.48
C SER A 294 8.29 -12.54 6.43
N ARG A 295 7.50 -12.31 7.50
CA ARG A 295 6.08 -12.70 7.50
C ARG A 295 5.25 -11.84 6.55
N TRP A 296 5.48 -10.52 6.52
CA TRP A 296 4.76 -9.60 5.64
C TRP A 296 5.03 -9.87 4.16
N THR A 297 6.30 -10.03 3.80
CA THR A 297 6.70 -10.31 2.42
C THR A 297 6.22 -11.68 1.99
N THR A 298 6.34 -12.70 2.85
CA THR A 298 5.82 -14.05 2.56
C THR A 298 4.31 -14.04 2.35
N LEU A 299 3.55 -13.38 3.24
CA LEU A 299 2.10 -13.27 3.13
C LEU A 299 1.68 -12.61 1.80
N ARG A 300 2.26 -11.45 1.47
CA ARG A 300 1.99 -10.73 0.22
C ARG A 300 2.38 -11.56 -1.01
N ALA A 301 3.53 -12.23 -0.97
CA ALA A 301 3.99 -13.06 -2.08
C ALA A 301 3.04 -14.24 -2.34
N LEU A 302 2.63 -14.95 -1.28
CA LEU A 302 1.71 -16.08 -1.40
C LEU A 302 0.35 -15.66 -1.96
N ARG A 303 -0.19 -14.49 -1.56
CA ARG A 303 -1.43 -13.96 -2.14
C ARG A 303 -1.35 -13.68 -3.62
N VAL A 304 -0.28 -13.03 -4.03
CA VAL A 304 -0.05 -12.71 -5.44
C VAL A 304 0.06 -13.99 -6.26
N LEU A 305 0.85 -14.96 -5.81
CA LEU A 305 1.05 -16.22 -6.54
C LEU A 305 -0.23 -17.07 -6.59
N ARG A 306 -0.97 -17.13 -5.49
CA ARG A 306 -2.27 -17.80 -5.43
C ARG A 306 -3.27 -17.17 -6.41
N TRP A 307 -3.38 -15.84 -6.41
CA TRP A 307 -4.23 -15.09 -7.34
C TRP A 307 -3.84 -15.30 -8.80
N ALA A 308 -2.54 -15.28 -9.10
CA ALA A 308 -2.01 -15.52 -10.44
C ALA A 308 -2.19 -16.98 -10.92
N GLY A 309 -2.84 -17.84 -10.12
CA GLY A 309 -3.10 -19.24 -10.47
C GLY A 309 -1.87 -20.15 -10.41
N ALA A 310 -0.77 -19.68 -9.82
CA ALA A 310 0.50 -20.40 -9.81
C ALA A 310 0.48 -21.63 -8.88
N ASP A 311 -0.29 -21.59 -7.78
CA ASP A 311 -0.39 -22.73 -6.86
C ASP A 311 -1.27 -23.88 -7.40
N ALA A 312 -2.04 -23.66 -8.47
CA ALA A 312 -2.85 -24.70 -9.12
C ALA A 312 -2.10 -25.46 -10.24
N ALA A 313 -0.87 -25.04 -10.55
CA ALA A 313 -0.03 -25.61 -11.62
C ALA A 313 1.08 -26.54 -11.08
N GLU A 314 1.52 -26.38 -9.83
CA GLU A 314 2.56 -27.23 -9.21
C GLU A 314 2.01 -28.55 -8.62
N GLY A 315 0.68 -28.76 -8.66
CA GLY A 315 0.00 -29.95 -8.17
C GLY A 315 -0.62 -30.85 -9.25
N ARG A 316 -0.19 -30.72 -10.52
CA ARG A 316 -0.66 -31.58 -11.63
C ARG A 316 0.49 -32.23 -12.38
#